data_AF-A0A840MPV9-F1
#
_entry.id   AF-A0A840MPV9-F1
#
_cell.length_a   1.000
_cell.length_b   1.000
_cell.length_c   1.000
_cell.angle_alpha   90.00
_cell.angle_beta   90.00
_cell.angle_gamma   90.00
#
_symmetry.space_group_name_H-M   'P 1'
#
loop_
_entity.id
_entity.type
_entity.pdbx_description
1 polymer ?
#
loop_
_entity_poly.entity_id
_entity_poly.type
_entity_poly.pdbx_seq_one_letter_code
_entity_poly.pdbx_strand_id
1 'polypeptide(L)'
;MFNLHETMMREALALALQAQGEGEVPVGAVVVKDGQIIGKGWNRPIAAADPTAHAEIQAMRAAAQRLGNYRLVDCDLYVTLEPCAMCAGAIMHARIRRVFYGAPDFKTGVCGSVVDLFAESRLNHHAEVVGGLLAAECGGLLKQFFSMRRQAKKQGCCAGHADVHASSGVDSSDRVVQAGAAGAPSLAQAKQGEKMSFSVKEASWSADQTALSAVRRRVFIEEQGIPAELEWDVRDAQAWHVLAVDAQQQPVGCGRLLETGQIGRMAVLADWRGQGVGAALLQALLAMAQRKGLNPIWLNAQESARGFYRAQDFVEDGDMFMEAGIPHYRMRWR
;
A
#
# COMPACT_ATOMS: atom_id res chain seq x y z
N MET A 1 -31.20 -16.20 1.43
CA MET A 1 -30.45 -16.75 0.28
C MET A 1 -29.01 -16.27 0.46
N PHE A 2 -28.07 -17.14 0.80
CA PHE A 2 -26.67 -16.70 0.91
C PHE A 2 -26.14 -16.37 -0.48
N ASN A 3 -25.46 -15.23 -0.60
CA ASN A 3 -24.80 -14.77 -1.82
C ASN A 3 -23.73 -15.81 -2.21
N LEU A 4 -23.86 -16.42 -3.40
CA LEU A 4 -22.92 -17.46 -3.90
C LEU A 4 -21.47 -17.01 -3.77
N HIS A 5 -21.18 -15.76 -4.11
CA HIS A 5 -19.83 -15.21 -4.06
C HIS A 5 -19.28 -15.17 -2.63
N GLU A 6 -20.10 -14.76 -1.65
CA GLU A 6 -19.71 -14.80 -0.24
C GLU A 6 -19.48 -16.22 0.25
N THR A 7 -20.31 -17.19 -0.17
CA THR A 7 -20.09 -18.60 0.16
C THR A 7 -18.74 -19.09 -0.36
N MET A 8 -18.39 -18.78 -1.62
CA MET A 8 -17.11 -19.17 -2.20
C MET A 8 -15.92 -18.46 -1.54
N MET A 9 -16.07 -17.17 -1.18
CA MET A 9 -15.03 -16.45 -0.44
C MET A 9 -14.85 -16.97 0.99
N ARG A 10 -15.92 -17.43 1.65
CA ARG A 10 -15.83 -18.09 2.96
C ARG A 10 -15.11 -19.44 2.88
N GLU A 11 -15.31 -20.20 1.80
CA GLU A 11 -14.51 -21.40 1.53
C GLU A 11 -13.03 -21.06 1.33
N ALA A 12 -12.72 -19.96 0.63
CA ALA A 12 -11.34 -19.46 0.51
C ALA A 12 -10.76 -19.00 1.86
N LEU A 13 -11.55 -18.37 2.73
CA LEU A 13 -11.14 -18.01 4.10
C LEU A 13 -10.84 -19.23 4.97
N ALA A 14 -11.61 -20.32 4.84
CA ALA A 14 -11.31 -21.57 5.53
C ALA A 14 -9.94 -22.15 5.11
N LEU A 15 -9.60 -22.06 3.83
CA LEU A 15 -8.28 -22.45 3.30
C LEU A 15 -7.17 -21.50 3.77
N ALA A 16 -7.46 -20.19 3.88
CA ALA A 16 -6.52 -19.22 4.44
C ALA A 16 -6.19 -19.52 5.93
N LEU A 17 -7.18 -19.95 6.71
CA LEU A 17 -6.98 -20.44 8.08
C LEU A 17 -6.13 -21.72 8.13
N GLN A 18 -6.23 -22.57 7.11
CA GLN A 18 -5.36 -23.73 6.99
C GLN A 18 -3.89 -23.32 6.77
N ALA A 19 -3.62 -22.38 5.84
CA ALA A 19 -2.27 -21.81 5.69
C ALA A 19 -1.75 -21.23 7.00
N GLN A 20 -2.59 -20.50 7.73
CA GLN A 20 -2.23 -19.95 9.03
C GLN A 20 -1.80 -21.04 10.04
N GLY A 21 -2.57 -22.13 10.11
CA GLY A 21 -2.28 -23.26 11.01
C GLY A 21 -0.95 -23.95 10.69
N GLU A 22 -0.49 -23.84 9.44
CA GLU A 22 0.81 -24.33 8.98
C GLU A 22 1.94 -23.30 9.14
N GLY A 23 1.66 -22.12 9.71
CA GLY A 23 2.65 -21.04 9.88
C GLY A 23 2.91 -20.24 8.60
N GLU A 24 2.10 -20.43 7.56
CA GLU A 24 2.19 -19.74 6.28
C GLU A 24 1.35 -18.45 6.29
N VAL A 25 1.65 -17.52 5.36
CA VAL A 25 0.82 -16.32 5.18
C VAL A 25 -0.62 -16.76 4.84
N PRO A 26 -1.66 -16.27 5.55
CA PRO A 26 -3.01 -16.81 5.46
C PRO A 26 -3.73 -16.33 4.20
N VAL A 27 -3.45 -16.99 3.08
CA VAL A 27 -4.12 -16.77 1.80
C VAL A 27 -4.71 -18.10 1.32
N GLY A 28 -5.98 -18.06 0.92
CA GLY A 28 -6.70 -19.20 0.39
C GLY A 28 -7.41 -18.83 -0.91
N ALA A 29 -7.63 -19.83 -1.75
CA ALA A 29 -8.27 -19.68 -3.04
C ALA A 29 -9.09 -20.90 -3.45
N VAL A 30 -10.17 -20.67 -4.19
CA VAL A 30 -10.99 -21.72 -4.82
C VAL A 30 -11.28 -21.38 -6.28
N VAL A 31 -11.24 -22.39 -7.14
CA VAL A 31 -11.71 -22.31 -8.53
C VAL A 31 -13.09 -22.96 -8.62
N VAL A 32 -14.03 -22.25 -9.21
CA VAL A 32 -15.44 -22.63 -9.29
C VAL A 32 -15.86 -22.74 -10.74
N LYS A 33 -16.57 -23.81 -11.09
CA LYS A 33 -17.22 -23.99 -12.39
C LYS A 33 -18.65 -24.46 -12.17
N ASP A 34 -19.62 -23.83 -12.82
CA ASP A 34 -21.04 -24.16 -12.71
C ASP A 34 -21.55 -24.21 -11.25
N GLY A 35 -21.07 -23.27 -10.42
CA GLY A 35 -21.41 -23.17 -9.00
C GLY A 35 -20.73 -24.20 -8.09
N GLN A 36 -19.85 -25.06 -8.64
CA GLN A 36 -19.15 -26.09 -7.89
C GLN A 36 -17.65 -25.78 -7.78
N ILE A 37 -17.08 -25.98 -6.60
CA ILE A 37 -15.63 -25.88 -6.41
C ILE A 37 -14.95 -27.07 -7.08
N ILE A 38 -14.11 -26.79 -8.06
CA ILE A 38 -13.33 -27.78 -8.82
C ILE A 38 -11.84 -27.77 -8.46
N GLY A 39 -11.37 -26.73 -7.76
CA GLY A 39 -10.00 -26.64 -7.25
C GLY A 39 -9.96 -25.85 -5.94
N LYS A 40 -9.13 -26.30 -5.00
CA LYS A 40 -8.87 -25.64 -3.72
C LYS A 40 -7.36 -25.46 -3.56
N GLY A 41 -6.94 -24.33 -3.00
CA GLY A 41 -5.53 -24.04 -2.72
C GLY A 41 -5.37 -23.06 -1.58
N TRP A 42 -4.26 -23.16 -0.87
CA TRP A 42 -3.83 -22.21 0.15
C TRP A 42 -2.34 -21.97 0.03
N ASN A 43 -1.85 -20.87 0.56
CA ASN A 43 -0.43 -20.53 0.45
C ASN A 43 0.44 -21.54 1.23
N ARG A 44 1.47 -22.10 0.60
CA ARG A 44 2.42 -23.05 1.21
C ARG A 44 3.88 -22.94 0.73
N PRO A 45 4.43 -21.74 0.42
CA PRO A 45 5.75 -21.63 -0.18
C PRO A 45 6.88 -22.15 0.72
N ILE A 46 6.76 -22.01 2.04
CA ILE A 46 7.77 -22.48 2.99
C ILE A 46 7.68 -24.00 3.13
N ALA A 47 6.48 -24.52 3.44
CA ALA A 47 6.25 -25.94 3.68
C ALA A 47 6.51 -26.80 2.42
N ALA A 48 6.20 -26.27 1.23
CA ALA A 48 6.44 -26.96 -0.04
C ALA A 48 7.84 -26.72 -0.62
N ALA A 49 8.64 -25.82 -0.03
CA ALA A 49 9.89 -25.32 -0.61
C ALA A 49 9.74 -24.90 -2.09
N ASP A 50 8.59 -24.31 -2.43
CA ASP A 50 8.20 -23.97 -3.79
C ASP A 50 7.77 -22.49 -3.82
N PRO A 51 8.56 -21.59 -4.45
CA PRO A 51 8.23 -20.17 -4.49
C PRO A 51 6.95 -19.87 -5.28
N THR A 52 6.44 -20.84 -6.06
CA THR A 52 5.20 -20.71 -6.83
C THR A 52 3.98 -21.25 -6.09
N ALA A 53 4.13 -21.83 -4.89
CA ALA A 53 3.05 -22.46 -4.13
C ALA A 53 2.09 -21.46 -3.45
N HIS A 54 1.68 -20.42 -4.18
CA HIS A 54 0.61 -19.50 -3.81
C HIS A 54 -0.76 -20.18 -3.95
N ALA A 55 -1.74 -19.65 -3.22
CA ALA A 55 -3.08 -20.21 -3.15
C ALA A 55 -3.74 -20.33 -4.53
N GLU A 56 -3.62 -19.30 -5.37
CA GLU A 56 -4.20 -19.22 -6.71
C GLU A 56 -3.59 -20.28 -7.63
N ILE A 57 -2.26 -20.44 -7.59
CA ILE A 57 -1.53 -21.43 -8.38
C ILE A 57 -1.96 -22.84 -7.98
N GLN A 58 -2.04 -23.12 -6.68
CA GLN A 58 -2.47 -24.43 -6.18
C GLN A 58 -3.92 -24.74 -6.56
N ALA A 59 -4.83 -23.78 -6.41
CA ALA A 59 -6.24 -23.94 -6.78
C ALA A 59 -6.42 -24.19 -8.28
N MET A 60 -5.71 -23.43 -9.13
CA MET A 60 -5.75 -23.63 -10.59
C MET A 60 -5.12 -24.95 -11.02
N ARG A 61 -4.02 -25.38 -10.40
CA ARG A 61 -3.43 -26.71 -10.66
C ARG A 61 -4.41 -27.84 -10.33
N ALA A 62 -5.06 -27.77 -9.17
CA ALA A 62 -6.07 -28.75 -8.77
C ALA A 62 -7.26 -28.78 -9.75
N ALA A 63 -7.76 -27.61 -10.16
CA ALA A 63 -8.84 -27.50 -11.14
C ALA A 63 -8.44 -28.05 -12.52
N ALA A 64 -7.24 -27.73 -13.00
CA ALA A 64 -6.74 -28.17 -14.29
C ALA A 64 -6.56 -29.69 -14.34
N GLN A 65 -6.02 -30.27 -13.26
CA GLN A 65 -5.92 -31.73 -13.12
C GLN A 65 -7.30 -32.40 -13.13
N ARG A 66 -8.27 -31.83 -12.39
CA ARG A 66 -9.63 -32.35 -12.34
C ARG A 66 -10.33 -32.29 -13.71
N LEU A 67 -10.10 -31.24 -14.49
CA LEU A 67 -10.68 -31.08 -15.82
C LEU A 67 -9.88 -31.77 -16.94
N GLY A 68 -8.66 -32.24 -16.66
CA GLY A 68 -7.73 -32.73 -17.67
C GLY A 68 -7.35 -31.66 -18.71
N ASN A 69 -7.41 -30.38 -18.35
CA ASN A 69 -7.18 -29.27 -19.27
C ASN A 69 -6.56 -28.07 -18.56
N TYR A 70 -5.53 -27.48 -19.16
CA TYR A 70 -4.87 -26.28 -18.62
C TYR A 70 -5.71 -25.01 -18.79
N ARG A 71 -6.65 -25.01 -19.76
CA ARG A 71 -7.61 -23.92 -19.93
C ARG A 71 -8.82 -24.15 -19.03
N LEU A 72 -8.97 -23.27 -18.06
CA LEU A 72 -10.07 -23.19 -17.10
C LEU A 72 -11.14 -22.20 -17.59
N VAL A 73 -11.57 -22.34 -18.84
CA VAL A 73 -12.63 -21.51 -19.43
C VAL A 73 -13.92 -21.69 -18.62
N ASP A 74 -14.70 -20.61 -18.50
CA ASP A 74 -15.94 -20.52 -17.72
C ASP A 74 -15.77 -20.77 -16.21
N CYS A 75 -14.52 -20.81 -15.73
CA CYS A 75 -14.24 -20.92 -14.30
C CYS A 75 -14.05 -19.53 -13.69
N ASP A 76 -14.54 -19.36 -12.46
CA ASP A 76 -14.31 -18.19 -11.64
C ASP A 76 -13.32 -18.55 -10.51
N LEU A 77 -12.39 -17.65 -10.21
CA LEU A 77 -11.42 -17.78 -9.11
C LEU A 77 -11.83 -16.86 -7.96
N TYR A 78 -11.85 -17.37 -6.74
CA TYR A 78 -12.02 -16.59 -5.52
C TYR A 78 -10.74 -16.69 -4.70
N VAL A 79 -10.19 -15.57 -4.24
CA VAL A 79 -8.95 -15.52 -3.46
C VAL A 79 -9.02 -14.48 -2.35
N THR A 80 -8.51 -14.78 -1.17
CA THR A 80 -8.67 -13.88 -0.01
C THR A 80 -7.82 -12.60 -0.09
N LEU A 81 -6.76 -12.60 -0.89
CA LEU A 81 -5.87 -11.45 -1.11
C LEU A 81 -5.75 -11.17 -2.60
N GLU A 82 -5.61 -9.90 -2.96
CA GLU A 82 -5.36 -9.48 -4.34
C GLU A 82 -4.16 -10.22 -4.94
N PRO A 83 -4.30 -10.81 -6.15
CA PRO A 83 -3.23 -11.53 -6.82
C PRO A 83 -1.98 -10.69 -7.09
N CYS A 84 -0.81 -11.31 -6.96
CA CYS A 84 0.47 -10.75 -7.39
C CYS A 84 0.73 -10.98 -8.90
N ALA A 85 1.81 -10.40 -9.44
CA ALA A 85 2.18 -10.50 -10.86
C ALA A 85 2.25 -11.95 -11.39
N MET A 86 2.82 -12.86 -10.60
CA MET A 86 2.90 -14.29 -10.95
C MET A 86 1.51 -14.91 -11.08
N CYS A 87 0.66 -14.73 -10.07
CA CYS A 87 -0.68 -15.30 -10.04
C CYS A 87 -1.55 -14.71 -11.16
N ALA A 88 -1.48 -13.40 -11.39
CA ALA A 88 -2.19 -12.73 -12.49
C ALA A 88 -1.79 -13.29 -13.87
N GLY A 89 -0.49 -13.47 -14.12
CA GLY A 89 -0.01 -14.10 -15.36
C GLY A 89 -0.55 -15.53 -15.52
N ALA A 90 -0.54 -16.32 -14.45
CA ALA A 90 -1.08 -17.68 -14.46
C ALA A 90 -2.60 -17.71 -14.73
N ILE A 91 -3.36 -16.79 -14.14
CA ILE A 91 -4.82 -16.61 -14.37
C ILE A 91 -5.09 -16.33 -15.86
N MET A 92 -4.32 -15.44 -16.50
CA MET A 92 -4.44 -15.13 -17.93
C MET A 92 -4.11 -16.34 -18.81
N HIS A 93 -3.07 -17.11 -18.48
CA HIS A 93 -2.72 -18.33 -19.19
C HIS A 93 -3.77 -19.44 -19.04
N ALA A 94 -4.40 -19.51 -17.87
CA ALA A 94 -5.46 -20.45 -17.57
C ALA A 94 -6.81 -20.06 -18.18
N ARG A 95 -6.98 -18.84 -18.72
CA ARG A 95 -8.26 -18.37 -19.31
C ARG A 95 -9.42 -18.36 -18.29
N ILE A 96 -9.11 -18.03 -17.04
CA ILE A 96 -10.13 -17.83 -15.99
C ILE A 96 -11.07 -16.71 -16.42
N ARG A 97 -12.38 -16.94 -16.29
CA ARG A 97 -13.42 -15.98 -16.70
C ARG A 97 -13.44 -14.76 -15.80
N ARG A 98 -13.47 -14.98 -14.47
CA ARG A 98 -13.57 -13.91 -13.47
C ARG A 98 -12.71 -14.19 -12.25
N VAL A 99 -12.17 -13.14 -11.65
CA VAL A 99 -11.42 -13.18 -10.40
C VAL A 99 -12.13 -12.33 -9.36
N PHE A 100 -12.50 -12.93 -8.25
CA PHE A 100 -13.03 -12.27 -7.07
C PHE A 100 -11.95 -12.27 -6.00
N TYR A 101 -11.51 -11.10 -5.53
CA TYR A 101 -10.56 -11.01 -4.43
C TYR A 101 -11.13 -10.29 -3.21
N GLY A 102 -10.64 -10.68 -2.04
CA GLY A 102 -11.03 -10.10 -0.76
C GLY A 102 -10.32 -8.79 -0.48
N ALA A 103 -9.21 -8.86 0.26
CA ALA A 103 -8.44 -7.68 0.63
C ALA A 103 -7.52 -7.22 -0.52
N PRO A 104 -7.36 -5.89 -0.74
CA PRO A 104 -6.33 -5.37 -1.64
C PRO A 104 -4.93 -5.63 -1.08
N ASP A 105 -3.95 -5.76 -1.98
CA ASP A 105 -2.53 -5.85 -1.65
C ASP A 105 -1.78 -4.61 -2.17
N PHE A 106 -1.70 -3.58 -1.32
CA PHE A 106 -1.02 -2.33 -1.65
C PHE A 106 0.51 -2.44 -1.83
N LYS A 107 1.11 -3.61 -1.57
CA LYS A 107 2.56 -3.82 -1.76
C LYS A 107 2.89 -4.49 -3.07
N THR A 108 2.11 -5.51 -3.44
CA THR A 108 2.43 -6.37 -4.59
C THR A 108 1.22 -6.74 -5.46
N GLY A 109 0.03 -6.25 -5.13
CA GLY A 109 -1.21 -6.51 -5.87
C GLY A 109 -1.18 -5.87 -7.25
N VAL A 110 -1.57 -6.65 -8.26
CA VAL A 110 -1.51 -6.24 -9.67
C VAL A 110 -2.88 -6.21 -10.35
N CYS A 111 -3.94 -6.11 -9.56
CA CYS A 111 -5.32 -6.03 -10.00
C CYS A 111 -5.92 -4.64 -9.70
N GLY A 112 -5.07 -3.61 -9.65
CA GLY A 112 -5.46 -2.24 -9.34
C GLY A 112 -4.66 -1.57 -8.21
N SER A 113 -3.96 -2.32 -7.36
CA SER A 113 -3.18 -1.72 -6.25
C SER A 113 -1.86 -1.06 -6.68
N VAL A 114 -0.92 -1.85 -7.20
CA VAL A 114 0.39 -1.35 -7.68
C VAL A 114 0.34 -1.07 -9.18
N VAL A 115 -0.28 -1.98 -9.91
CA VAL A 115 -0.54 -1.90 -11.35
C VAL A 115 -1.83 -2.65 -11.61
N ASP A 116 -2.48 -2.41 -12.74
CA ASP A 116 -3.58 -3.24 -13.21
C ASP A 116 -3.14 -3.99 -14.48
N LEU A 117 -2.69 -5.24 -14.30
CA LEU A 117 -2.32 -6.09 -15.44
C LEU A 117 -3.55 -6.52 -16.24
N PHE A 118 -4.74 -6.57 -15.63
CA PHE A 118 -5.98 -6.92 -16.31
C PHE A 118 -6.56 -5.75 -17.12
N ALA A 119 -6.09 -4.52 -16.91
CA ALA A 119 -6.37 -3.37 -17.77
C ALA A 119 -5.35 -3.20 -18.92
N GLU A 120 -4.23 -3.92 -18.92
CA GLU A 120 -3.20 -3.78 -19.95
C GLU A 120 -3.62 -4.48 -21.26
N SER A 121 -4.07 -3.68 -22.23
CA SER A 121 -4.62 -4.16 -23.51
C SER A 121 -3.61 -4.87 -24.42
N ARG A 122 -2.30 -4.71 -24.17
CA ARG A 122 -1.25 -5.45 -24.91
C ARG A 122 -1.13 -6.92 -24.49
N LEU A 123 -1.65 -7.29 -23.32
CA LEU A 123 -1.62 -8.67 -22.82
C LEU A 123 -2.80 -9.48 -23.38
N ASN A 124 -2.63 -10.80 -23.46
CA ASN A 124 -3.66 -11.70 -24.00
C ASN A 124 -4.66 -12.12 -22.90
N HIS A 125 -5.96 -12.12 -23.23
CA HIS A 125 -7.09 -12.58 -22.40
C HIS A 125 -7.17 -11.95 -21.01
N HIS A 126 -8.27 -11.27 -20.74
CA HIS A 126 -8.50 -10.57 -19.49
C HIS A 126 -9.66 -11.22 -18.75
N ALA A 127 -9.41 -11.66 -17.52
CA ALA A 127 -10.48 -12.02 -16.60
C ALA A 127 -11.20 -10.73 -16.16
N GLU A 128 -12.51 -10.80 -15.95
CA GLU A 128 -13.21 -9.75 -15.21
C GLU A 128 -12.74 -9.78 -13.75
N VAL A 129 -12.35 -8.65 -13.19
CA VAL A 129 -11.83 -8.58 -11.83
C VAL A 129 -12.80 -7.82 -10.93
N VAL A 130 -13.16 -8.45 -9.81
CA VAL A 130 -14.03 -7.88 -8.78
C VAL A 130 -13.31 -7.94 -7.43
N GLY A 131 -12.86 -6.78 -6.96
CA GLY A 131 -12.22 -6.63 -5.65
C GLY A 131 -13.19 -6.31 -4.52
N GLY A 132 -12.75 -6.53 -3.28
CA GLY A 132 -13.44 -6.05 -2.08
C GLY A 132 -14.40 -7.05 -1.41
N LEU A 133 -14.50 -8.28 -1.92
CA LEU A 133 -15.46 -9.27 -1.42
C LEU A 133 -15.04 -9.82 -0.04
N LEU A 134 -15.78 -9.47 1.01
CA LEU A 134 -15.40 -9.76 2.41
C LEU A 134 -14.02 -9.19 2.79
N ALA A 135 -13.62 -8.05 2.20
CA ALA A 135 -12.30 -7.45 2.39
C ALA A 135 -11.90 -7.23 3.86
N ALA A 136 -12.86 -6.86 4.72
CA ALA A 136 -12.60 -6.66 6.14
C ALA A 136 -12.19 -7.96 6.84
N GLU A 137 -12.86 -9.07 6.54
CA GLU A 137 -12.55 -10.39 7.10
C GLU A 137 -11.19 -10.89 6.58
N CYS A 138 -10.99 -10.83 5.26
CA CYS A 138 -9.74 -11.25 4.64
C CYS A 138 -8.53 -10.44 5.11
N GLY A 139 -8.66 -9.11 5.15
CA GLY A 139 -7.61 -8.21 5.61
C GLY A 139 -7.34 -8.34 7.11
N GLY A 140 -8.39 -8.60 7.91
CA GLY A 140 -8.27 -8.88 9.34
C GLY A 140 -7.38 -10.08 9.63
N LEU A 141 -7.53 -11.17 8.86
CA LEU A 141 -6.75 -12.39 9.00
C LEU A 141 -5.24 -12.15 8.77
N LEU A 142 -4.90 -11.45 7.68
CA LEU A 142 -3.52 -11.05 7.37
C LEU A 142 -2.91 -10.17 8.47
N LYS A 143 -3.65 -9.16 8.94
CA LYS A 143 -3.19 -8.26 10.01
C LYS A 143 -2.91 -9.02 11.30
N GLN A 144 -3.81 -9.93 11.70
CA GLN A 144 -3.64 -10.76 12.89
C GLN A 144 -2.40 -11.64 12.77
N PHE A 145 -2.21 -12.32 11.64
CA PHE A 145 -1.04 -13.17 11.40
C PHE A 145 0.29 -12.41 11.55
N PHE A 146 0.43 -11.26 10.88
CA PHE A 146 1.67 -10.47 11.00
C PHE A 146 1.85 -9.83 12.38
N SER A 147 0.75 -9.49 13.07
CA SER A 147 0.82 -9.02 14.46
C SER A 147 1.39 -10.09 15.39
N MET A 148 0.87 -11.33 15.30
CA MET A 148 1.36 -12.46 16.09
C MET A 148 2.84 -12.76 15.80
N ARG A 149 3.26 -12.75 14.53
CA ARG A 149 4.69 -12.95 14.17
C ARG A 149 5.60 -11.85 14.73
N ARG A 150 5.16 -10.59 14.72
CA ARG A 150 5.92 -9.47 15.33
C ARG A 150 6.03 -9.62 16.85
N GLN A 151 4.96 -10.05 17.52
CA GLN A 151 4.96 -10.28 18.97
C GLN A 151 5.87 -11.46 19.35
N ALA A 152 5.80 -12.57 18.62
CA ALA A 152 6.69 -13.71 18.82
C ALA A 152 8.17 -13.32 18.68
N LYS A 153 8.52 -12.48 17.68
CA LYS A 153 9.88 -11.96 17.51
C LYS A 153 10.34 -11.06 18.67
N LYS A 154 9.44 -10.29 19.28
CA LYS A 154 9.74 -9.45 20.45
C LYS A 154 9.90 -10.26 21.75
N GLN A 155 9.18 -11.37 21.88
CA GLN A 155 9.21 -12.24 23.06
C GLN A 155 10.35 -13.28 23.02
N GLY A 156 10.96 -13.50 21.84
CA GLY A 156 12.07 -14.44 21.62
C GLY A 156 13.47 -13.96 22.00
N CYS A 157 13.64 -12.93 22.84
CA CYS A 157 14.92 -12.74 23.53
C CYS A 157 14.98 -13.80 24.63
N CYS A 158 15.85 -14.81 24.44
CA CYS A 158 16.06 -16.03 25.26
C CYS A 158 15.40 -17.33 24.74
N ALA A 159 15.72 -17.79 23.51
CA ALA A 159 15.95 -19.21 23.20
C ALA A 159 16.40 -19.37 21.74
N GLY A 160 17.50 -20.08 21.51
CA GLY A 160 18.16 -20.20 20.20
C GLY A 160 17.60 -21.28 19.26
N HIS A 161 18.12 -21.21 18.03
CA HIS A 161 17.94 -22.04 16.81
C HIS A 161 16.77 -21.62 15.90
N ALA A 162 16.93 -21.39 14.59
CA ALA A 162 18.11 -21.29 13.73
C ALA A 162 17.71 -20.41 12.52
N ASP A 163 18.30 -19.22 12.40
CA ASP A 163 18.29 -18.44 11.17
C ASP A 163 19.50 -18.85 10.34
N VAL A 164 19.29 -19.25 9.09
CA VAL A 164 20.38 -19.54 8.15
C VAL A 164 20.14 -18.77 6.85
N HIS A 165 20.90 -17.66 6.74
CA HIS A 165 21.39 -16.94 5.55
C HIS A 165 20.36 -16.28 4.61
N ALA A 166 20.35 -14.97 4.32
CA ALA A 166 21.39 -13.93 4.32
C ALA A 166 22.71 -14.36 3.66
N SER A 167 22.85 -14.10 2.36
CA SER A 167 24.14 -14.15 1.65
C SER A 167 24.43 -12.83 0.92
N SER A 168 25.40 -12.10 1.47
CA SER A 168 26.42 -11.31 0.78
C SER A 168 27.10 -12.13 -0.33
N GLY A 169 27.48 -11.58 -1.48
CA GLY A 169 28.66 -10.73 -1.65
C GLY A 169 29.92 -11.59 -1.81
N VAL A 170 30.50 -11.63 -3.02
CA VAL A 170 31.79 -12.28 -3.30
C VAL A 170 32.87 -11.22 -3.55
N ASP A 171 34.01 -11.48 -2.93
CA ASP A 171 35.21 -10.67 -2.75
C ASP A 171 36.23 -10.83 -3.91
N SER A 172 37.05 -9.80 -4.13
CA SER A 172 38.41 -9.96 -4.68
C SER A 172 39.31 -8.75 -4.32
N SER A 173 39.98 -8.87 -3.18
CA SER A 173 41.44 -8.72 -2.95
C SER A 173 42.19 -7.39 -3.25
N ASP A 174 42.92 -6.98 -2.20
CA ASP A 174 44.27 -6.39 -2.15
C ASP A 174 44.50 -4.90 -2.46
N ARG A 175 44.68 -4.09 -1.41
CA ARG A 175 46.03 -3.68 -0.93
C ARG A 175 45.97 -2.78 0.32
N VAL A 176 46.91 -3.08 1.22
CA VAL A 176 47.27 -2.45 2.49
C VAL A 176 47.79 -1.02 2.29
N VAL A 177 47.34 -0.06 3.12
CA VAL A 177 48.18 1.00 3.73
C VAL A 177 47.58 1.43 5.08
N GLN A 178 48.34 1.25 6.16
CA GLN A 178 48.14 1.87 7.48
C GLN A 178 48.52 3.36 7.45
N ALA A 179 47.80 4.21 8.20
CA ALA A 179 48.40 5.14 9.19
C ALA A 179 47.34 6.06 9.83
N GLY A 180 47.50 6.32 11.13
CA GLY A 180 47.23 7.65 11.70
C GLY A 180 46.01 7.80 12.59
N ALA A 181 46.16 7.46 13.87
CA ALA A 181 45.30 7.98 14.93
C ALA A 181 45.62 9.46 15.21
N ALA A 182 44.60 10.32 15.30
CA ALA A 182 44.66 11.57 16.06
C ALA A 182 43.27 12.21 16.24
N GLY A 183 42.91 12.48 17.50
CA GLY A 183 42.23 13.72 17.89
C GLY A 183 40.74 13.84 17.64
N ALA A 184 39.93 13.55 18.67
CA ALA A 184 38.66 14.24 18.84
C ALA A 184 38.92 15.72 19.20
N PRO A 185 38.13 16.65 18.68
CA PRO A 185 37.78 17.84 19.42
C PRO A 185 36.27 17.92 19.62
N SER A 186 35.87 18.11 20.87
CA SER A 186 34.60 18.75 21.19
C SER A 186 34.62 20.18 20.66
N LEU A 187 33.48 20.68 20.18
CA LEU A 187 32.90 21.95 20.64
C LEU A 187 31.57 22.20 19.92
N ALA A 188 30.57 22.49 20.73
CA ALA A 188 29.28 23.00 20.30
C ALA A 188 29.45 24.30 19.52
N GLN A 189 28.93 24.35 18.29
CA GLN A 189 28.55 25.60 17.63
C GLN A 189 27.29 25.36 16.79
N ALA A 190 26.19 25.96 17.22
CA ALA A 190 24.94 26.03 16.50
C ALA A 190 25.14 26.74 15.16
N LYS A 191 24.87 26.05 14.04
CA LYS A 191 24.85 26.66 12.71
C LYS A 191 23.46 27.20 12.41
N GLN A 192 23.40 28.50 12.13
CA GLN A 192 22.26 29.18 11.50
C GLN A 192 21.93 28.47 10.18
N GLY A 193 20.65 28.10 10.01
CA GLY A 193 20.20 27.20 8.97
C GLY A 193 20.28 27.80 7.56
N GLU A 194 21.05 27.15 6.68
CA GLU A 194 20.86 27.27 5.25
C GLU A 194 19.43 26.81 4.91
N LYS A 195 18.64 27.68 4.28
CA LYS A 195 17.31 27.34 3.80
C LYS A 195 17.46 26.33 2.66
N MET A 196 16.97 25.11 2.85
CA MET A 196 17.12 24.05 1.85
C MET A 196 16.25 24.39 0.64
N SER A 197 16.78 24.20 -0.56
CA SER A 197 16.08 24.49 -1.82
C SER A 197 15.14 23.36 -2.19
N PHE A 198 13.91 23.69 -2.61
CA PHE A 198 12.91 22.74 -3.10
C PHE A 198 12.11 23.34 -4.27
N SER A 199 11.43 22.47 -5.02
CA SER A 199 10.46 22.86 -6.05
C SER A 199 9.17 22.07 -5.87
N VAL A 200 8.03 22.63 -6.31
CA VAL A 200 6.72 21.97 -6.30
C VAL A 200 6.28 21.74 -7.73
N LYS A 201 5.83 20.53 -8.03
CA LYS A 201 5.25 20.16 -9.31
C LYS A 201 3.87 19.53 -9.12
N GLU A 202 3.03 19.65 -10.15
CA GLU A 202 1.84 18.80 -10.25
C GLU A 202 2.28 17.35 -10.44
N ALA A 203 1.54 16.44 -9.81
CA ALA A 203 1.81 15.02 -9.79
C ALA A 203 0.52 14.25 -10.06
N SER A 204 0.66 13.02 -10.54
CA SER A 204 -0.45 12.11 -10.71
C SER A 204 -0.19 10.84 -9.94
N TRP A 205 -1.25 10.19 -9.46
CA TRP A 205 -1.08 8.92 -8.76
C TRP A 205 -0.43 7.87 -9.65
N SER A 206 -0.87 7.74 -10.90
CA SER A 206 -0.36 6.73 -11.83
C SER A 206 1.13 6.87 -12.16
N ALA A 207 1.67 8.10 -12.22
CA ALA A 207 3.08 8.33 -12.55
C ALA A 207 3.98 8.48 -11.32
N ASP A 208 3.47 9.07 -10.22
CA ASP A 208 4.27 9.49 -9.07
C ASP A 208 3.95 8.71 -7.78
N GLN A 209 3.18 7.59 -7.87
CA GLN A 209 2.74 6.80 -6.71
C GLN A 209 3.86 6.52 -5.72
N THR A 210 5.02 6.07 -6.21
CA THR A 210 6.17 5.71 -5.38
C THR A 210 6.64 6.90 -4.53
N ALA A 211 6.76 8.08 -5.14
CA ALA A 211 7.23 9.29 -4.46
C ALA A 211 6.18 9.85 -3.49
N LEU A 212 4.91 9.90 -3.92
CA LEU A 212 3.78 10.32 -3.09
C LEU A 212 3.64 9.40 -1.86
N SER A 213 3.73 8.09 -2.08
CA SER A 213 3.57 7.09 -1.02
C SER A 213 4.75 7.09 -0.05
N ALA A 214 5.97 7.36 -0.51
CA ALA A 214 7.15 7.44 0.35
C ALA A 214 7.03 8.56 1.40
N VAL A 215 6.59 9.75 0.99
CA VAL A 215 6.39 10.88 1.92
C VAL A 215 5.26 10.58 2.90
N ARG A 216 4.11 10.12 2.39
CA ARG A 216 2.92 9.82 3.22
C ARG A 216 3.18 8.71 4.22
N ARG A 217 3.93 7.66 3.85
CA ARG A 217 4.31 6.59 4.77
C ARG A 217 5.14 7.13 5.93
N ARG A 218 6.17 7.93 5.66
CA ARG A 218 7.02 8.50 6.72
C ARG A 218 6.23 9.39 7.67
N VAL A 219 5.36 10.25 7.14
CA VAL A 219 4.63 11.24 7.95
C VAL A 219 3.42 10.63 8.67
N PHE A 220 2.56 9.92 7.97
CA PHE A 220 1.31 9.43 8.57
C PHE A 220 1.50 8.08 9.27
N ILE A 221 2.20 7.13 8.65
CA ILE A 221 2.30 5.77 9.19
C ILE A 221 3.41 5.67 10.25
N GLU A 222 4.62 6.07 9.90
CA GLU A 222 5.80 5.90 10.77
C GLU A 222 5.83 6.92 11.90
N GLU A 223 5.58 8.20 11.60
CA GLU A 223 5.64 9.28 12.59
C GLU A 223 4.33 9.43 13.38
N GLN A 224 3.17 9.52 12.72
CA GLN A 224 1.88 9.71 13.41
C GLN A 224 1.22 8.41 13.86
N GLY A 225 1.77 7.25 13.50
CA GLY A 225 1.24 5.94 13.91
C GLY A 225 -0.10 5.60 13.28
N ILE A 226 -0.48 6.25 12.17
CA ILE A 226 -1.71 5.92 11.43
C ILE A 226 -1.57 4.50 10.85
N PRO A 227 -2.51 3.58 11.12
CA PRO A 227 -2.51 2.26 10.50
C PRO A 227 -2.45 2.37 8.98
N ALA A 228 -1.52 1.67 8.34
CA ALA A 228 -1.25 1.79 6.91
C ALA A 228 -2.49 1.57 6.04
N GLU A 229 -3.43 0.73 6.50
CA GLU A 229 -4.72 0.47 5.87
C GLU A 229 -5.69 1.66 5.81
N LEU A 230 -5.54 2.67 6.68
CA LEU A 230 -6.40 3.86 6.71
C LEU A 230 -5.83 5.02 5.88
N GLU A 231 -4.55 4.91 5.54
CA GLU A 231 -3.83 5.97 4.85
C GLU A 231 -4.21 6.04 3.36
N TRP A 232 -4.30 4.87 2.71
CA TRP A 232 -4.57 4.74 1.28
C TRP A 232 -6.07 4.57 1.04
N ASP A 233 -6.64 5.32 0.10
CA ASP A 233 -8.05 5.18 -0.29
C ASP A 233 -8.22 5.18 -1.82
N VAL A 234 -9.38 4.71 -2.30
CA VAL A 234 -9.68 4.63 -3.75
C VAL A 234 -9.64 5.98 -4.46
N ARG A 235 -9.75 7.10 -3.70
CA ARG A 235 -9.73 8.45 -4.25
C ARG A 235 -8.31 8.88 -4.60
N ASP A 236 -7.28 8.20 -4.10
CA ASP A 236 -5.90 8.50 -4.44
C ASP A 236 -5.65 8.41 -5.95
N ALA A 237 -6.18 7.38 -6.62
CA ALA A 237 -6.02 7.19 -8.05
C ALA A 237 -6.72 8.25 -8.91
N GLN A 238 -7.82 8.83 -8.41
CA GLN A 238 -8.67 9.77 -9.14
C GLN A 238 -8.37 11.24 -8.80
N ALA A 239 -7.64 11.48 -7.73
CA ALA A 239 -7.32 12.82 -7.28
C ALA A 239 -6.18 13.45 -8.08
N TRP A 240 -6.14 14.78 -8.05
CA TRP A 240 -4.96 15.52 -8.46
C TRP A 240 -3.98 15.63 -7.30
N HIS A 241 -2.68 15.57 -7.58
CA HIS A 241 -1.65 15.62 -6.55
C HIS A 241 -0.65 16.73 -6.84
N VAL A 242 0.06 17.13 -5.80
CA VAL A 242 1.27 17.94 -5.90
C VAL A 242 2.39 17.27 -5.12
N LEU A 243 3.62 17.41 -5.62
CA LEU A 243 4.81 16.84 -5.02
C LEU A 243 5.87 17.93 -4.89
N ALA A 244 6.42 18.07 -3.69
CA ALA A 244 7.61 18.86 -3.44
C ALA A 244 8.84 17.94 -3.50
N VAL A 245 9.87 18.38 -4.22
CA VAL A 245 11.15 17.68 -4.34
C VAL A 245 12.32 18.61 -4.03
N ASP A 246 13.41 18.06 -3.50
CA ASP A 246 14.65 18.78 -3.27
C ASP A 246 15.50 18.95 -4.53
N ALA A 247 16.70 19.54 -4.39
CA ALA A 247 17.64 19.74 -5.49
C ALA A 247 18.11 18.42 -6.14
N GLN A 248 18.04 17.30 -5.42
CA GLN A 248 18.39 15.95 -5.89
C GLN A 248 17.16 15.17 -6.36
N GLN A 249 16.02 15.84 -6.57
CA GLN A 249 14.75 15.26 -7.00
C GLN A 249 14.17 14.22 -6.01
N GLN A 250 14.60 14.24 -4.74
CA GLN A 250 14.01 13.39 -3.72
C GLN A 250 12.72 14.01 -3.19
N PRO A 251 11.67 13.22 -2.91
CA PRO A 251 10.39 13.75 -2.46
C PRO A 251 10.43 14.17 -0.99
N VAL A 252 9.99 15.40 -0.73
CA VAL A 252 10.08 16.03 0.61
C VAL A 252 8.73 16.47 1.17
N GLY A 253 7.71 16.54 0.32
CA GLY A 253 6.35 16.87 0.71
C GLY A 253 5.34 16.56 -0.38
N CYS A 254 4.07 16.39 -0.04
CA CYS A 254 3.01 16.17 -1.01
C CYS A 254 1.64 16.61 -0.48
N GLY A 255 0.66 16.65 -1.38
CA GLY A 255 -0.74 16.88 -1.03
C GLY A 255 -1.66 16.50 -2.18
N ARG A 256 -2.95 16.38 -1.87
CA ARG A 256 -4.00 15.87 -2.76
C ARG A 256 -5.17 16.86 -2.84
N LEU A 257 -5.75 17.00 -4.02
CA LEU A 257 -7.01 17.71 -4.29
C LEU A 257 -8.03 16.76 -4.92
N LEU A 258 -9.20 16.63 -4.30
CA LEU A 258 -10.33 15.87 -4.82
C LEU A 258 -11.24 16.73 -5.70
N GLU A 259 -12.01 16.08 -6.58
CA GLU A 259 -13.04 16.74 -7.41
C GLU A 259 -14.10 17.48 -6.59
N THR A 260 -14.32 17.08 -5.35
CA THR A 260 -15.22 17.74 -4.40
C THR A 260 -14.65 19.05 -3.81
N GLY A 261 -13.46 19.47 -4.26
CA GLY A 261 -12.72 20.61 -3.71
C GLY A 261 -12.01 20.33 -2.37
N GLN A 262 -11.99 19.07 -1.92
CA GLN A 262 -11.32 18.70 -0.67
C GLN A 262 -9.81 18.61 -0.88
N ILE A 263 -9.05 19.42 -0.15
CA ILE A 263 -7.61 19.27 0.03
C ILE A 263 -7.36 18.30 1.19
N GLY A 264 -6.44 17.36 0.99
CA GLY A 264 -6.10 16.36 2.00
C GLY A 264 -4.74 15.73 1.76
N ARG A 265 -4.36 14.80 2.65
CA ARG A 265 -3.07 14.08 2.60
C ARG A 265 -1.86 15.02 2.48
N MET A 266 -1.96 16.20 3.08
CA MET A 266 -0.88 17.18 3.17
C MET A 266 0.21 16.63 4.11
N ALA A 267 1.36 16.29 3.56
CA ALA A 267 2.48 15.69 4.30
C ALA A 267 3.79 16.39 3.94
N VAL A 268 4.59 16.73 4.96
CA VAL A 268 5.94 17.29 4.80
C VAL A 268 6.86 16.56 5.77
N LEU A 269 8.00 16.08 5.26
CA LEU A 269 9.01 15.39 6.08
C LEU A 269 9.50 16.31 7.20
N ALA A 270 9.78 15.75 8.38
CA ALA A 270 10.14 16.50 9.59
C ALA A 270 11.26 17.53 9.35
N ASP A 271 12.34 17.12 8.67
CA ASP A 271 13.50 17.96 8.38
C ASP A 271 13.19 19.15 7.45
N TRP A 272 12.07 19.10 6.73
CA TRP A 272 11.63 20.12 5.77
C TRP A 272 10.52 21.04 6.30
N ARG A 273 10.05 20.81 7.53
CA ARG A 273 9.05 21.67 8.19
C ARG A 273 9.66 23.01 8.58
N GLY A 274 8.84 24.05 8.62
CA GLY A 274 9.30 25.43 8.88
C GLY A 274 10.08 26.07 7.72
N GLN A 275 10.34 25.35 6.63
CA GLN A 275 11.10 25.86 5.48
C GLN A 275 10.20 26.44 4.36
N GLY A 276 8.87 26.42 4.54
CA GLY A 276 7.90 26.94 3.57
C GLY A 276 7.31 25.89 2.61
N VAL A 277 7.77 24.64 2.66
CA VAL A 277 7.29 23.55 1.79
C VAL A 277 5.77 23.36 1.88
N GLY A 278 5.22 23.31 3.09
CA GLY A 278 3.78 23.13 3.29
C GLY A 278 2.94 24.25 2.69
N ALA A 279 3.39 25.51 2.83
CA ALA A 279 2.72 26.66 2.23
C ALA A 279 2.77 26.60 0.70
N ALA A 280 3.92 26.25 0.12
CA ALA A 280 4.06 26.14 -1.34
C ALA A 280 3.19 25.02 -1.93
N LEU A 281 3.10 23.86 -1.26
CA LEU A 281 2.19 22.77 -1.64
C LEU A 281 0.73 23.22 -1.61
N LEU A 282 0.32 23.89 -0.53
CA LEU A 282 -1.05 24.39 -0.38
C LEU A 282 -1.39 25.40 -1.47
N GLN A 283 -0.50 26.36 -1.74
CA GLN A 283 -0.70 27.36 -2.80
C GLN A 283 -0.81 26.71 -4.19
N ALA A 284 -0.02 25.67 -4.48
CA ALA A 284 -0.16 24.92 -5.72
C ALA A 284 -1.53 24.22 -5.84
N LEU A 285 -2.04 23.64 -4.74
CA LEU A 285 -3.36 23.01 -4.71
C LEU A 285 -4.51 24.03 -4.84
N LEU A 286 -4.40 25.19 -4.20
CA LEU A 286 -5.37 26.29 -4.32
C LEU A 286 -5.42 26.81 -5.76
N ALA A 287 -4.27 27.09 -6.37
CA ALA A 287 -4.18 27.52 -7.76
C ALA A 287 -4.77 26.46 -8.71
N MET A 288 -4.51 25.18 -8.44
CA MET A 288 -5.09 24.07 -9.19
C MET A 288 -6.61 24.02 -9.05
N ALA A 289 -7.14 24.16 -7.84
CA ALA A 289 -8.57 24.15 -7.57
C ALA A 289 -9.29 25.33 -8.25
N GLN A 290 -8.70 26.52 -8.20
CA GLN A 290 -9.21 27.71 -8.90
C GLN A 290 -9.27 27.52 -10.41
N ARG A 291 -8.18 27.01 -11.04
CA ARG A 291 -8.17 26.74 -12.49
C ARG A 291 -9.23 25.71 -12.90
N LYS A 292 -9.60 24.81 -11.99
CA LYS A 292 -10.63 23.79 -12.19
C LYS A 292 -12.03 24.27 -11.83
N GLY A 293 -12.18 25.50 -11.33
CA GLY A 293 -13.47 26.07 -10.93
C GLY A 293 -14.11 25.39 -9.72
N LEU A 294 -13.32 24.76 -8.85
CA LEU A 294 -13.85 24.04 -7.68
C LEU A 294 -14.26 25.03 -6.59
N ASN A 295 -15.50 24.92 -6.12
CA ASN A 295 -16.05 25.69 -5.02
C ASN A 295 -17.15 24.85 -4.32
N PRO A 296 -17.09 24.61 -3.00
CA PRO A 296 -16.09 25.11 -2.04
C PRO A 296 -14.75 24.40 -2.12
N ILE A 297 -13.68 25.11 -1.76
CA ILE A 297 -12.37 24.53 -1.45
C ILE A 297 -12.27 24.38 0.07
N TRP A 298 -11.98 23.18 0.56
CA TRP A 298 -12.04 22.87 1.98
C TRP A 298 -11.10 21.74 2.38
N LEU A 299 -10.86 21.55 3.67
CA LEU A 299 -10.01 20.49 4.22
C LEU A 299 -10.41 20.10 5.65
N ASN A 300 -9.86 19.00 6.12
CA ASN A 300 -9.91 18.60 7.53
C ASN A 300 -8.53 18.87 8.14
N ALA A 301 -8.42 19.91 8.97
CA ALA A 301 -7.17 20.26 9.63
C ALA A 301 -7.04 19.50 10.95
N GLN A 302 -5.92 18.81 11.17
CA GLN A 302 -5.54 18.35 12.51
C GLN A 302 -5.45 19.54 13.46
N GLU A 303 -5.76 19.34 14.74
CA GLU A 303 -5.71 20.40 15.75
C GLU A 303 -4.36 21.14 15.78
N SER A 304 -3.26 20.40 15.66
CA SER A 304 -1.89 20.93 15.61
C SER A 304 -1.61 21.81 14.38
N ALA A 305 -2.35 21.63 13.29
CA ALA A 305 -2.17 22.34 12.01
C ALA A 305 -3.17 23.49 11.79
N ARG A 306 -4.13 23.70 12.70
CA ARG A 306 -5.16 24.77 12.58
C ARG A 306 -4.54 26.15 12.35
N GLY A 307 -3.53 26.49 13.13
CA GLY A 307 -2.84 27.79 13.03
C GLY A 307 -2.19 27.99 11.66
N PHE A 308 -1.62 26.94 11.08
CA PHE A 308 -1.04 26.97 9.74
C PHE A 308 -2.10 27.28 8.67
N TYR A 309 -3.25 26.60 8.69
CA TYR A 309 -4.29 26.83 7.70
C TYR A 309 -5.02 28.17 7.88
N ARG A 310 -5.21 28.64 9.12
CA ARG A 310 -5.76 29.98 9.39
C ARG A 310 -4.89 31.10 8.80
N ALA A 311 -3.57 30.93 8.82
CA ALA A 311 -2.63 31.87 8.20
C ALA A 311 -2.68 31.85 6.65
N GLN A 312 -3.46 30.95 6.06
CA GLN A 312 -3.63 30.76 4.61
C GLN A 312 -5.10 30.99 4.20
N ASP A 313 -5.81 31.85 4.96
CA ASP A 313 -7.20 32.26 4.73
C ASP A 313 -8.26 31.15 4.84
N PHE A 314 -7.93 30.01 5.46
CA PHE A 314 -8.94 29.03 5.84
C PHE A 314 -9.64 29.43 7.14
N VAL A 315 -10.95 29.26 7.17
CA VAL A 315 -11.79 29.44 8.37
C VAL A 315 -12.43 28.13 8.79
N GLU A 316 -12.62 27.96 10.09
CA GLU A 316 -13.34 26.81 10.63
C GLU A 316 -14.80 26.83 10.22
N ASP A 317 -15.29 25.65 9.84
CA ASP A 317 -16.61 25.41 9.29
C ASP A 317 -17.21 24.18 9.99
N GLY A 318 -17.52 24.34 11.28
CA GLY A 318 -18.10 23.31 12.15
C GLY A 318 -17.27 22.99 13.38
N ASP A 319 -17.77 22.02 14.16
CA ASP A 319 -17.16 21.56 15.40
C ASP A 319 -16.00 20.59 15.18
N MET A 320 -15.23 20.36 16.24
CA MET A 320 -14.18 19.34 16.29
C MET A 320 -14.78 17.94 16.10
N PHE A 321 -14.12 17.09 15.32
CA PHE A 321 -14.44 15.68 15.19
C PHE A 321 -13.18 14.81 15.18
N MET A 322 -13.34 13.52 15.44
CA MET A 322 -12.24 12.56 15.46
C MET A 322 -12.10 11.86 14.10
N GLU A 323 -10.90 11.88 13.52
CA GLU A 323 -10.56 11.15 12.30
C GLU A 323 -9.29 10.34 12.56
N ALA A 324 -9.36 9.01 12.36
CA ALA A 324 -8.27 8.07 12.67
C ALA A 324 -7.68 8.22 14.09
N GLY A 325 -8.51 8.62 15.07
CA GLY A 325 -8.09 8.82 16.46
C GLY A 325 -7.41 10.18 16.74
N ILE A 326 -7.38 11.10 15.77
CA ILE A 326 -6.80 12.43 15.91
C ILE A 326 -7.91 13.50 15.84
N PRO A 327 -7.89 14.52 16.72
CA PRO A 327 -8.80 15.66 16.64
C PRO A 327 -8.60 16.48 15.36
N HIS A 328 -9.69 16.72 14.62
CA HIS A 328 -9.72 17.50 13.39
C HIS A 328 -10.83 18.56 13.42
N TYR A 329 -10.64 19.61 12.63
CA TYR A 329 -11.63 20.65 12.37
C TYR A 329 -11.82 20.78 10.86
N ARG A 330 -13.08 20.82 10.42
CA ARG A 330 -13.36 21.15 9.03
C ARG A 330 -13.06 22.63 8.82
N MET A 331 -12.34 22.94 7.75
CA MET A 331 -11.99 24.31 7.40
C MET A 331 -12.27 24.58 5.93
N ARG A 332 -12.78 25.77 5.62
CA ARG A 332 -13.12 26.22 4.27
C ARG A 332 -12.26 27.42 3.88
N TRP A 333 -11.79 27.42 2.65
CA TRP A 333 -11.04 28.54 2.10
C TRP A 333 -11.98 29.70 1.75
N ARG A 334 -11.55 30.93 2.04
CA ARG A 334 -12.32 32.15 1.78
C ARG A 334 -12.21 32.61 0.33
#